data_AF-A0A1M4T3H8-F1
#
_entry.id   AF-A0A1M4T3H8-F1
#
_cell.length_a   1.000
_cell.length_b   1.000
_cell.length_c   1.000
_cell.angle_alpha   90.00
_cell.angle_beta   90.00
_cell.angle_gamma   90.00
#
_symmetry.space_group_name_H-M   'P 1'
#
loop_
_entity.id
_entity.type
_entity.pdbx_description
1 polymer ?
#
loop_
_entity_poly.entity_id
_entity_poly.type
_entity_poly.pdbx_seq_one_letter_code
_entity_poly.pdbx_strand_id
1 'polypeptide(L)'
;MMFSVLGTQILWYVTRSSGLLALLMLSATVALGVSSAQKAKIREVPRVYFADLHRSLALFALVLLSVHIFTAIVDPFTHLGWTTAFDPFKRSYRPLYLGLGITAFDIVVAIVATSLLRKHLSNRLWKAIHLGSYLVWFLAMVHGLGTGTDSHFRFALFVYGLSLGIVAVGLWIRILSAKPKALVLRFVAYALIALAPFTLVLWGLSGPAKAGWSKRFSLPQTTIRTKSTQVHGSSNSSSLAPPTTEIYSDDGTSQ
;
A
#
# COMPACT_ATOMS: atom_id res chain seq x y z
N MET A 1 -10.25 12.91 -25.34
CA MET A 1 -9.49 13.28 -24.11
C MET A 1 -10.22 12.95 -22.82
N MET A 2 -11.52 13.26 -22.67
CA MET A 2 -12.30 13.00 -21.43
C MET A 2 -12.33 11.53 -20.97
N PHE A 3 -12.45 10.56 -21.89
CA PHE A 3 -12.42 9.12 -21.56
C PHE A 3 -11.10 8.65 -20.91
N SER A 4 -9.96 9.22 -21.30
CA SER A 4 -8.66 8.86 -20.72
C SER A 4 -8.50 9.38 -19.28
N VAL A 5 -9.00 10.60 -19.01
CA VAL A 5 -8.95 11.22 -17.68
C VAL A 5 -9.86 10.48 -16.70
N LEU A 6 -11.08 10.12 -17.14
CA LEU A 6 -12.01 9.31 -16.35
C LEU A 6 -11.42 7.93 -16.05
N GLY A 7 -10.79 7.27 -17.03
CA GLY A 7 -10.11 5.99 -16.83
C GLY A 7 -9.02 6.03 -15.75
N THR A 8 -8.16 7.06 -15.77
CA THR A 8 -7.11 7.23 -14.75
C THR A 8 -7.65 7.48 -13.35
N GLN A 9 -8.72 8.28 -13.22
CA GLN A 9 -9.37 8.55 -11.94
C GLN A 9 -10.03 7.28 -11.36
N ILE A 10 -10.73 6.51 -12.19
CA ILE A 10 -11.38 5.27 -11.77
C ILE A 10 -10.35 4.25 -11.30
N LEU A 11 -9.28 4.02 -12.08
CA LEU A 11 -8.21 3.08 -11.70
C LEU A 11 -7.56 3.47 -10.36
N TRP A 12 -7.40 4.77 -10.12
CA TRP A 12 -6.88 5.29 -8.86
C TRP A 12 -7.80 4.96 -7.67
N TYR A 13 -9.11 5.23 -7.79
CA TYR A 13 -10.08 4.93 -6.72
C TYR A 13 -10.23 3.43 -6.49
N VAL A 14 -10.24 2.63 -7.56
CA VAL A 14 -10.33 1.17 -7.48
C VAL A 14 -9.10 0.58 -6.80
N THR A 15 -7.89 1.00 -7.18
CA THR A 15 -6.65 0.50 -6.56
C THR A 15 -6.63 0.77 -5.06
N ARG A 16 -7.08 1.95 -4.62
CA ARG A 16 -7.08 2.33 -3.20
C ARG A 16 -8.19 1.65 -2.41
N SER A 17 -9.41 1.62 -2.94
CA SER A 17 -10.54 1.00 -2.27
C SER A 17 -10.35 -0.51 -2.15
N SER A 18 -9.88 -1.16 -3.21
CA SER A 18 -9.58 -2.60 -3.19
C SER A 18 -8.46 -2.94 -2.21
N GLY A 19 -7.40 -2.12 -2.11
CA GLY A 19 -6.32 -2.31 -1.13
C GLY A 19 -6.80 -2.20 0.33
N LEU A 20 -7.61 -1.18 0.65
CA LEU A 20 -8.18 -1.00 2.00
C LEU A 20 -9.14 -2.14 2.37
N LEU A 21 -10.01 -2.55 1.44
CA LEU A 21 -10.93 -3.65 1.68
C LEU A 21 -10.19 -4.99 1.78
N ALA A 22 -9.15 -5.22 0.97
CA ALA A 22 -8.30 -6.41 1.07
C ALA A 22 -7.65 -6.50 2.47
N LEU A 23 -7.12 -5.39 2.99
CA LEU A 23 -6.56 -5.33 4.35
C LEU A 23 -7.61 -5.64 5.42
N LEU A 24 -8.83 -5.09 5.28
CA LEU A 24 -9.91 -5.34 6.23
C LEU A 24 -10.33 -6.83 6.22
N MET A 25 -10.53 -7.41 5.04
CA MET A 25 -10.87 -8.83 4.89
C MET A 25 -9.75 -9.74 5.40
N LEU A 26 -8.49 -9.40 5.13
CA LEU A 26 -7.32 -10.11 5.67
C LEU A 26 -7.31 -10.05 7.21
N SER A 27 -7.57 -8.88 7.79
CA SER A 27 -7.63 -8.68 9.25
C SER A 27 -8.71 -9.54 9.91
N ALA A 28 -9.91 -9.57 9.32
CA ALA A 28 -10.99 -10.43 9.78
C ALA A 28 -10.63 -11.92 9.64
N THR A 29 -10.01 -12.31 8.52
CA THR A 29 -9.54 -13.69 8.26
C THR A 29 -8.52 -14.14 9.32
N VAL A 30 -7.54 -13.29 9.64
CA VAL A 30 -6.53 -13.54 10.68
C VAL A 30 -7.20 -13.64 12.05
N ALA A 31 -8.09 -12.71 12.42
CA ALA A 31 -8.78 -12.74 13.70
C ALA A 31 -9.65 -14.01 13.87
N LEU A 32 -10.31 -14.47 12.81
CA LEU A 32 -11.01 -15.77 12.81
C LEU A 32 -10.05 -16.96 12.93
N GLY A 33 -8.88 -16.91 12.29
CA GLY A 33 -7.84 -17.94 12.43
C GLY A 33 -7.29 -18.04 13.86
N VAL A 34 -7.08 -16.88 14.50
CA VAL A 34 -6.66 -16.75 15.91
C VAL A 34 -7.70 -17.37 16.85
N SER A 35 -8.99 -17.10 16.57
CA SER A 35 -10.14 -17.50 17.39
C SER A 35 -10.52 -18.98 17.20
N SER A 36 -10.51 -19.49 15.97
CA SER A 36 -10.84 -20.89 15.64
C SER A 36 -9.82 -21.90 16.17
N ALA A 37 -8.58 -21.47 16.40
CA ALA A 37 -7.55 -22.29 17.05
C ALA A 37 -7.85 -22.58 18.53
N GLN A 38 -8.80 -21.85 19.13
CA GLN A 38 -9.22 -22.09 20.48
C GLN A 38 -10.17 -23.30 20.48
N LYS A 39 -9.88 -24.30 21.31
CA LYS A 39 -10.88 -25.31 21.70
C LYS A 39 -11.94 -24.68 22.62
N ALA A 40 -12.26 -23.40 22.42
CA ALA A 40 -13.24 -22.69 23.22
C ALA A 40 -14.58 -23.37 22.98
N LYS A 41 -15.16 -23.74 24.10
CA LYS A 41 -16.34 -24.56 24.28
C LYS A 41 -17.60 -23.73 23.95
N ILE A 42 -17.61 -23.04 22.80
CA ILE A 42 -18.80 -22.35 22.32
C ILE A 42 -19.75 -23.46 21.88
N ARG A 43 -20.60 -23.88 22.81
CA ARG A 43 -21.46 -25.06 22.73
C ARG A 43 -22.52 -24.95 21.64
N GLU A 44 -22.64 -23.77 21.01
CA GLU A 44 -23.78 -23.39 20.18
C GLU A 44 -23.42 -23.04 18.73
N VAL A 45 -22.14 -22.86 18.37
CA VAL A 45 -21.74 -22.56 16.98
C VAL A 45 -20.84 -23.66 16.43
N PRO A 46 -21.31 -24.45 15.45
CA PRO A 46 -20.50 -25.49 14.82
C PRO A 46 -19.21 -24.93 14.20
N ARG A 47 -18.09 -25.62 14.43
CA ARG A 47 -16.77 -25.26 13.88
C ARG A 47 -16.74 -25.13 12.35
N VAL A 48 -17.68 -25.78 11.68
CA VAL A 48 -17.89 -25.72 10.24
C VAL A 48 -18.13 -24.29 9.78
N TYR A 49 -18.98 -23.52 10.48
CA TYR A 49 -19.27 -22.13 10.13
C TYR A 49 -18.04 -21.23 10.18
N PHE A 50 -17.17 -21.41 11.19
CA PHE A 50 -15.92 -20.65 11.29
C PHE A 50 -14.94 -20.98 10.16
N ALA A 51 -14.86 -22.25 9.76
CA ALA A 51 -14.01 -22.67 8.65
C ALA A 51 -14.52 -22.12 7.31
N ASP A 52 -15.84 -22.16 7.09
CA ASP A 52 -16.47 -21.64 5.87
C ASP A 52 -16.36 -20.11 5.80
N LEU A 53 -16.56 -19.41 6.91
CA LEU A 53 -16.39 -17.96 6.97
C LEU A 53 -14.93 -17.56 6.75
N HIS A 54 -13.97 -18.26 7.39
CA HIS A 54 -12.55 -18.02 7.15
C HIS A 54 -12.18 -18.22 5.68
N ARG A 55 -12.66 -19.30 5.05
CA ARG A 55 -12.43 -19.55 3.62
C ARG A 55 -13.05 -18.47 2.74
N SER A 56 -14.28 -18.06 3.04
CA SER A 56 -14.99 -17.05 2.27
C SER A 56 -14.29 -15.69 2.34
N LEU A 57 -13.93 -15.24 3.55
CA LEU A 57 -13.19 -13.99 3.74
C LEU A 57 -11.78 -14.04 3.13
N ALA A 58 -11.10 -15.19 3.21
CA ALA A 58 -9.80 -15.37 2.56
C ALA A 58 -9.92 -15.25 1.04
N LEU A 59 -10.96 -15.84 0.44
CA LEU A 59 -11.21 -15.72 -1.01
C LEU A 59 -11.54 -14.27 -1.41
N PHE A 60 -12.38 -13.57 -0.65
CA PHE A 60 -12.64 -12.15 -0.89
C PHE A 60 -11.36 -11.31 -0.78
N ALA A 61 -10.52 -11.55 0.22
CA ALA A 61 -9.24 -10.87 0.38
C ALA A 61 -8.32 -11.12 -0.84
N LEU A 62 -8.25 -12.36 -1.34
CA LEU A 62 -7.44 -12.70 -2.52
C LEU A 62 -7.97 -12.06 -3.81
N VAL A 63 -9.30 -12.02 -4.01
CA VAL A 63 -9.91 -11.34 -5.16
C VAL A 63 -9.60 -9.85 -5.12
N LEU A 64 -9.82 -9.20 -3.97
CA LEU A 64 -9.54 -7.77 -3.80
C LEU A 64 -8.04 -7.47 -3.94
N LEU A 65 -7.17 -8.33 -3.43
CA LEU A 65 -5.72 -8.22 -3.62
C LEU A 65 -5.33 -8.34 -5.10
N SER A 66 -5.94 -9.26 -5.83
CA SER A 66 -5.70 -9.43 -7.26
C SER A 66 -6.12 -8.19 -8.04
N VAL A 67 -7.30 -7.63 -7.72
CA VAL A 67 -7.77 -6.36 -8.30
C VAL A 67 -6.78 -5.23 -7.96
N HIS A 68 -6.39 -5.10 -6.70
CA HIS A 68 -5.44 -4.07 -6.24
C HIS A 68 -4.11 -4.12 -7.01
N ILE A 69 -3.51 -5.31 -7.15
CA ILE A 69 -2.25 -5.49 -7.87
C ILE A 69 -2.44 -5.21 -9.36
N PHE A 70 -3.50 -5.76 -9.97
CA PHE A 70 -3.75 -5.58 -11.39
C PHE A 70 -3.96 -4.11 -11.74
N THR A 71 -4.80 -3.39 -10.98
CA THR A 71 -5.03 -1.97 -11.25
C THR A 71 -3.80 -1.11 -10.94
N ALA A 72 -2.96 -1.50 -9.96
CA ALA A 72 -1.69 -0.82 -9.70
C ALA A 72 -0.66 -1.00 -10.83
N ILE A 73 -0.62 -2.16 -11.49
CA ILE A 73 0.26 -2.45 -12.64
C ILE A 73 -0.24 -1.72 -13.89
N VAL A 74 -1.55 -1.72 -14.12
CA VAL A 74 -2.15 -1.08 -15.30
C VAL A 74 -2.13 0.44 -15.19
N ASP A 75 -2.06 1.00 -13.97
CA ASP A 75 -1.98 2.45 -13.75
C ASP A 75 -0.74 3.05 -14.47
N PRO A 76 -0.94 3.89 -15.52
CA PRO A 76 0.15 4.49 -16.28
C PRO A 76 1.10 5.34 -15.42
N PHE A 77 0.66 5.81 -14.26
CA PHE A 77 1.45 6.66 -13.37
C PHE A 77 2.55 5.90 -12.59
N THR A 78 2.50 4.56 -12.52
CA THR A 78 3.44 3.79 -11.70
C THR A 78 4.69 3.34 -12.47
N HIS A 79 4.65 3.31 -13.81
CA HIS A 79 5.76 2.85 -14.68
C HIS A 79 6.38 1.51 -14.19
N LEU A 80 5.54 0.63 -13.64
CA LEU A 80 5.93 -0.71 -13.17
C LEU A 80 6.09 -1.63 -14.38
N GLY A 81 7.30 -1.73 -14.90
CA GLY A 81 7.62 -2.73 -15.94
C GLY A 81 7.49 -4.15 -15.38
N TRP A 82 7.00 -5.08 -16.19
CA TRP A 82 6.71 -6.49 -15.86
C TRP A 82 7.86 -7.26 -15.16
N THR A 83 9.10 -6.78 -15.26
CA THR A 83 10.30 -7.37 -14.66
C THR A 83 10.50 -7.05 -13.17
N THR A 84 9.65 -6.22 -12.55
CA THR A 84 9.74 -5.86 -11.11
C THR A 84 9.48 -7.01 -10.15
N ALA A 85 8.98 -8.15 -10.63
CA ALA A 85 8.71 -9.33 -9.80
C ALA A 85 9.98 -9.97 -9.22
N PHE A 86 11.16 -9.74 -9.80
CA PHE A 86 12.40 -10.42 -9.42
C PHE A 86 13.41 -9.55 -8.67
N ASP A 87 13.18 -8.23 -8.58
CA ASP A 87 14.06 -7.32 -7.84
C ASP A 87 13.27 -6.20 -7.15
N PRO A 88 12.86 -6.41 -5.89
CA PRO A 88 11.98 -5.49 -5.17
C PRO A 88 12.64 -4.15 -4.79
N PHE A 89 13.97 -4.02 -4.85
CA PHE A 89 14.69 -2.85 -4.32
C PHE A 89 15.37 -1.96 -5.37
N LYS A 90 15.40 -2.35 -6.66
CA LYS A 90 16.11 -1.60 -7.72
C LYS A 90 15.45 -0.30 -8.22
N ARG A 91 14.29 0.12 -7.71
CA ARG A 91 13.49 1.24 -8.29
C ARG A 91 13.72 2.59 -7.60
N SER A 92 13.75 3.67 -8.40
CA SER A 92 13.95 5.07 -7.95
C SER A 92 12.71 5.73 -7.30
N TYR A 93 11.53 5.11 -7.32
CA TYR A 93 10.31 5.64 -6.68
C TYR A 93 9.84 4.71 -5.55
N ARG A 94 10.08 5.12 -4.29
CA ARG A 94 9.66 4.47 -3.03
C ARG A 94 9.91 2.94 -2.94
N PRO A 95 11.15 2.48 -3.11
CA PRO A 95 11.50 1.06 -3.19
C PRO A 95 11.12 0.26 -1.94
N LEU A 96 11.20 0.88 -0.74
CA LEU A 96 10.93 0.17 0.51
C LEU A 96 9.48 -0.32 0.63
N TYR A 97 8.50 0.57 0.44
CA TYR A 97 7.09 0.19 0.60
C TYR A 97 6.59 -0.69 -0.53
N LEU A 98 7.07 -0.48 -1.75
CA LEU A 98 6.76 -1.37 -2.87
C LEU A 98 7.33 -2.78 -2.61
N GLY A 99 8.57 -2.88 -2.14
CA GLY A 99 9.21 -4.15 -1.79
C GLY A 99 8.48 -4.90 -0.67
N LEU A 100 7.90 -4.19 0.32
CA LEU A 100 7.03 -4.82 1.34
C LEU A 100 5.77 -5.44 0.73
N GLY A 101 5.15 -4.77 -0.25
CA GLY A 101 3.98 -5.29 -0.96
C GLY A 101 4.30 -6.56 -1.76
N ILE A 102 5.42 -6.56 -2.49
CA ILE A 102 5.91 -7.73 -3.25
C ILE A 102 6.22 -8.89 -2.29
N THR A 103 6.97 -8.63 -1.22
CA THR A 103 7.31 -9.65 -0.21
C THR A 103 6.05 -10.24 0.43
N ALA A 104 5.06 -9.40 0.76
CA ALA A 104 3.80 -9.87 1.31
C ALA A 104 3.03 -10.75 0.31
N PHE A 105 3.01 -10.37 -0.97
CA PHE A 105 2.40 -11.15 -2.04
C PHE A 105 3.06 -12.53 -2.20
N ASP A 106 4.39 -12.61 -2.20
CA ASP A 106 5.11 -13.89 -2.30
C ASP A 106 4.77 -14.84 -1.15
N ILE A 107 4.67 -14.32 0.07
CA ILE A 107 4.26 -15.09 1.24
C ILE A 107 2.79 -15.53 1.10
N VAL A 108 1.90 -14.68 0.59
CA VAL A 108 0.50 -15.06 0.31
C VAL A 108 0.44 -16.20 -0.70
N VAL A 109 1.20 -16.14 -1.79
CA VAL A 109 1.28 -17.22 -2.78
C VAL A 109 1.73 -18.52 -2.13
N ALA A 110 2.77 -18.48 -1.29
CA ALA A 110 3.23 -19.66 -0.55
C ALA A 110 2.14 -20.23 0.39
N ILE A 111 1.41 -19.37 1.10
CA ILE A 111 0.32 -19.77 1.99
C ILE A 111 -0.83 -20.41 1.20
N VAL A 112 -1.24 -19.81 0.09
CA VAL A 112 -2.33 -20.32 -0.76
C VAL A 112 -1.93 -21.66 -1.37
N ALA A 113 -0.75 -21.75 -1.99
CA ALA A 113 -0.25 -22.99 -2.57
C ALA A 113 -0.18 -24.11 -1.53
N THR A 114 0.43 -23.86 -0.37
CA THR A 114 0.53 -24.88 0.69
C THR A 114 -0.82 -25.24 1.31
N SER A 115 -1.80 -24.32 1.31
CA SER A 115 -3.16 -24.60 1.78
C SER A 115 -3.96 -25.44 0.77
N LEU A 116 -3.75 -25.24 -0.53
CA LEU A 116 -4.32 -26.10 -1.58
C LEU A 116 -3.70 -27.51 -1.55
N LEU A 117 -2.39 -27.60 -1.35
CA LEU A 117 -1.66 -28.86 -1.23
C LEU A 117 -1.72 -29.49 0.17
N ARG A 118 -2.54 -28.97 1.09
CA ARG A 118 -2.57 -29.39 2.50
C ARG A 118 -2.76 -30.91 2.69
N LYS A 119 -3.47 -31.60 1.79
CA LYS A 119 -3.66 -33.06 1.85
C LYS A 119 -2.36 -33.87 1.64
N HIS A 120 -1.37 -33.27 0.97
CA HIS A 120 -0.09 -33.90 0.63
C HIS A 120 1.07 -33.42 1.53
N LEU A 121 0.83 -32.45 2.41
CA LEU A 121 1.85 -31.86 3.27
C LEU A 121 1.66 -32.31 4.72
N SER A 122 2.77 -32.39 5.47
CA SER A 122 2.69 -32.60 6.91
C SER A 122 1.95 -31.44 7.57
N ASN A 123 1.11 -31.74 8.56
CA ASN A 123 0.36 -30.72 9.29
C ASN A 123 1.28 -29.70 9.99
N ARG A 124 2.53 -30.09 10.32
CA ARG A 124 3.53 -29.19 10.92
C ARG A 124 4.02 -28.15 9.90
N LEU A 125 4.40 -28.59 8.70
CA LEU A 125 4.89 -27.70 7.64
C LEU A 125 3.81 -26.74 7.18
N TRP A 126 2.60 -27.27 6.90
CA TRP A 126 1.46 -26.43 6.53
C TRP A 126 1.22 -25.35 7.59
N LYS A 127 1.21 -25.72 8.88
CA LYS A 127 0.98 -24.77 9.96
C LYS A 127 2.10 -23.73 10.10
N ALA A 128 3.36 -24.13 9.89
CA ALA A 128 4.50 -23.21 9.94
C ALA A 128 4.39 -22.14 8.84
N ILE A 129 4.08 -22.55 7.61
CA ILE A 129 3.91 -21.63 6.48
C ILE A 129 2.65 -20.76 6.67
N HIS A 130 1.55 -21.37 7.09
CA HIS A 130 0.29 -20.65 7.33
C HIS A 130 0.43 -19.61 8.47
N LEU A 131 1.36 -19.79 9.41
CA LEU A 131 1.72 -18.78 10.41
C LEU A 131 2.30 -17.50 9.78
N GLY A 132 2.84 -17.60 8.56
CA GLY A 132 3.26 -16.44 7.78
C GLY A 132 2.14 -15.43 7.53
N SER A 133 0.86 -15.82 7.67
CA SER A 133 -0.28 -14.90 7.56
C SER A 133 -0.21 -13.71 8.53
N TYR A 134 0.37 -13.88 9.73
CA TYR A 134 0.60 -12.77 10.66
C TYR A 134 1.63 -11.77 10.12
N LEU A 135 2.68 -12.28 9.47
CA LEU A 135 3.70 -11.45 8.84
C LEU A 135 3.11 -10.72 7.64
N VAL A 136 2.35 -11.40 6.78
CA VAL A 136 1.63 -10.78 5.65
C VAL A 136 0.75 -9.63 6.13
N TRP A 137 -0.05 -9.84 7.18
CA TRP A 137 -0.92 -8.80 7.71
C TRP A 137 -0.12 -7.58 8.19
N PHE A 138 0.99 -7.81 8.89
CA PHE A 138 1.88 -6.73 9.33
C PHE A 138 2.51 -5.98 8.16
N LEU A 139 3.05 -6.70 7.17
CA LEU A 139 3.64 -6.11 5.96
C LEU A 139 2.60 -5.31 5.17
N ALA A 140 1.37 -5.82 5.03
CA ALA A 140 0.29 -5.14 4.34
C ALA A 140 -0.13 -3.83 5.05
N MET A 141 -0.19 -3.86 6.38
CA MET A 141 -0.47 -2.67 7.20
C MET A 141 0.63 -1.59 7.01
N VAL A 142 1.91 -1.99 7.10
CA VAL A 142 3.05 -1.08 6.90
C VAL A 142 3.12 -0.56 5.46
N HIS A 143 2.86 -1.44 4.48
CA HIS A 143 2.78 -1.08 3.07
C HIS A 143 1.72 0.00 2.83
N GLY A 144 0.48 -0.22 3.29
CA GLY A 144 -0.62 0.72 3.10
C GLY A 144 -0.41 2.06 3.81
N LEU A 145 0.04 2.05 5.07
CA LEU A 145 0.35 3.29 5.80
C LEU A 145 1.53 4.04 5.18
N GLY A 146 2.54 3.31 4.74
CA GLY A 146 3.81 3.85 4.25
C GLY A 146 3.78 4.41 2.83
N THR A 147 2.91 3.91 1.96
CA THR A 147 2.66 4.53 0.65
C THR A 147 2.08 5.95 0.82
N GLY A 148 1.45 6.25 1.97
CA GLY A 148 1.28 7.61 2.49
C GLY A 148 0.40 8.52 1.64
N THR A 149 -0.27 8.00 0.62
CA THR A 149 -1.12 8.78 -0.27
C THR A 149 -2.56 8.92 0.24
N ASP A 150 -2.95 8.09 1.20
CA ASP A 150 -4.31 8.00 1.75
C ASP A 150 -4.40 8.33 3.24
N SER A 151 -3.26 8.49 3.91
CA SER A 151 -3.16 8.76 5.35
C SER A 151 -3.79 10.10 5.76
N HIS A 152 -4.13 10.97 4.81
CA HIS A 152 -4.85 12.22 5.03
C HIS A 152 -6.37 12.07 4.98
N PHE A 153 -6.89 10.94 4.50
CA PHE A 153 -8.32 10.70 4.39
C PHE A 153 -8.82 9.99 5.65
N ARG A 154 -9.74 10.63 6.39
CA ARG A 154 -10.28 10.12 7.67
C ARG A 154 -10.83 8.69 7.56
N PHE A 155 -11.45 8.36 6.43
CA PHE A 155 -11.97 7.02 6.17
C PHE A 155 -10.88 5.95 6.08
N ALA A 156 -9.74 6.24 5.43
CA ALA A 156 -8.64 5.29 5.35
C ALA A 156 -8.05 5.02 6.74
N LEU A 157 -7.85 6.06 7.56
CA LEU A 157 -7.41 5.93 8.95
C LEU A 157 -8.39 5.10 9.80
N PHE A 158 -9.70 5.29 9.60
CA PHE A 158 -10.72 4.47 10.25
C PHE A 158 -10.58 3.00 9.87
N VAL A 159 -10.39 2.67 8.59
CA VAL A 159 -10.20 1.28 8.14
C VAL A 159 -8.92 0.68 8.71
N TYR A 160 -7.81 1.44 8.75
CA TYR A 160 -6.57 1.00 9.40
C TYR A 160 -6.77 0.73 10.90
N GLY A 161 -7.43 1.65 11.62
CA GLY A 161 -7.73 1.50 13.03
C GLY A 161 -8.67 0.32 13.32
N LEU A 162 -9.70 0.13 12.49
CA LEU A 162 -10.63 -0.99 12.57
C LEU A 162 -9.90 -2.33 12.33
N SER A 163 -9.07 -2.40 11.30
CA SER A 163 -8.25 -3.57 10.98
C SER A 163 -7.32 -3.95 12.14
N LEU A 164 -6.66 -2.95 12.74
CA LEU A 164 -5.83 -3.11 13.92
C LEU A 164 -6.64 -3.61 15.13
N GLY A 165 -7.79 -2.98 15.40
CA GLY A 165 -8.68 -3.33 16.49
C GLY A 165 -9.21 -4.77 16.39
N ILE A 166 -9.64 -5.20 15.20
CA ILE A 166 -10.13 -6.57 14.96
C ILE A 166 -9.07 -7.61 15.32
N VAL A 167 -7.81 -7.41 14.88
CA VAL A 167 -6.71 -8.33 15.19
C VAL A 167 -6.33 -8.27 16.67
N ALA A 168 -6.28 -7.07 17.27
CA ALA A 168 -5.98 -6.90 18.68
C ALA A 168 -7.01 -7.60 19.58
N VAL A 169 -8.31 -7.47 19.28
CA VAL A 169 -9.40 -8.17 20.00
C VAL A 169 -9.27 -9.68 19.83
N GLY A 170 -9.08 -10.17 18.60
CA GLY A 170 -8.90 -11.61 18.34
C GLY A 170 -7.74 -12.18 19.13
N LEU A 171 -6.62 -11.45 19.20
CA LEU A 171 -5.48 -11.84 20.02
C LEU A 171 -5.82 -11.78 21.52
N TRP A 172 -6.44 -10.72 22.00
CA TRP A 172 -6.81 -10.58 23.41
C TRP A 172 -7.66 -11.76 23.90
N ILE A 173 -8.65 -12.18 23.10
CA ILE A 173 -9.47 -13.37 23.40
C ILE A 173 -8.60 -14.63 23.49
N ARG A 174 -7.62 -14.79 22.59
CA ARG A 174 -6.69 -15.93 22.60
C ARG A 174 -5.82 -15.94 23.85
N ILE A 175 -5.38 -14.77 24.31
CA ILE A 175 -4.57 -14.58 25.52
C ILE A 175 -5.35 -15.04 26.75
N LEU A 176 -6.58 -14.55 26.91
CA LEU A 176 -7.46 -14.88 28.03
C LEU A 176 -7.83 -16.37 28.06
N SER A 177 -7.93 -16.99 26.89
CA SER A 177 -8.34 -18.40 26.76
C SER A 177 -7.20 -19.41 26.93
N ALA A 178 -5.98 -18.95 27.20
CA ALA A 178 -4.79 -19.79 27.20
C ALA A 178 -4.47 -20.35 28.60
N LYS A 179 -4.25 -21.67 28.72
CA LYS A 179 -4.00 -22.38 30.01
C LYS A 179 -2.82 -21.79 30.81
N PRO A 180 -2.86 -21.78 32.16
CA PRO A 180 -1.96 -20.98 33.03
C PRO A 180 -0.47 -21.39 33.05
N LYS A 181 -0.08 -22.57 32.54
CA LYS A 181 1.28 -23.14 32.71
C LYS A 181 2.39 -22.53 31.82
N ALA A 182 2.18 -21.39 31.16
CA ALA A 182 3.18 -20.76 30.28
C ALA A 182 3.17 -19.23 30.39
N LEU A 183 3.01 -18.69 31.59
CA LEU A 183 2.77 -17.26 31.82
C LEU A 183 3.95 -16.35 31.39
N VAL A 184 5.20 -16.74 31.67
CA VAL A 184 6.40 -15.88 31.44
C VAL A 184 6.75 -15.75 29.95
N LEU A 185 6.80 -16.86 29.21
CA LEU A 185 7.01 -16.85 27.75
C LEU A 185 5.89 -16.11 27.02
N ARG A 186 4.69 -16.09 27.61
CA ARG A 186 3.55 -15.35 27.10
C ARG A 186 3.57 -13.88 27.48
N PHE A 187 4.09 -13.49 28.64
CA PHE A 187 4.30 -12.08 28.97
C PHE A 187 5.27 -11.41 27.99
N VAL A 188 6.33 -12.10 27.58
CA VAL A 188 7.23 -11.63 26.52
C VAL A 188 6.49 -11.54 25.17
N ALA A 189 5.66 -12.53 24.84
CA ALA A 189 4.80 -12.45 23.66
C ALA A 189 3.75 -11.32 23.75
N TYR A 190 3.18 -11.04 24.92
CA TYR A 190 2.20 -9.98 25.16
C TYR A 190 2.85 -8.61 25.13
N ALA A 191 4.05 -8.48 25.67
CA ALA A 191 4.86 -7.28 25.55
C ALA A 191 5.20 -7.02 24.08
N LEU A 192 5.68 -8.02 23.32
CA LEU A 192 6.03 -7.86 21.90
C LEU A 192 4.80 -7.58 21.01
N ILE A 193 3.67 -8.22 21.27
CA ILE A 193 2.45 -8.01 20.47
C ILE A 193 1.65 -6.79 20.94
N ALA A 194 1.84 -6.27 22.15
CA ALA A 194 1.33 -4.94 22.54
C ALA A 194 2.24 -3.84 22.00
N LEU A 195 3.55 -4.10 21.89
CA LEU A 195 4.51 -3.16 21.30
C LEU A 195 4.29 -3.00 19.80
N ALA A 196 3.96 -4.05 19.06
CA ALA A 196 3.76 -3.97 17.60
C ALA A 196 2.63 -3.00 17.14
N PRO A 197 1.39 -3.05 17.65
CA PRO A 197 0.33 -2.09 17.33
C PRO A 197 0.65 -0.70 17.91
N PHE A 198 1.26 -0.63 19.10
CA PHE A 198 1.64 0.65 19.71
C PHE A 198 2.76 1.36 18.92
N THR A 199 3.77 0.61 18.47
CA THR A 199 4.84 1.10 17.59
C THR A 199 4.32 1.41 16.21
N LEU A 200 3.38 0.65 15.64
CA LEU A 200 2.69 0.97 14.40
C LEU A 200 1.88 2.26 14.49
N VAL A 201 1.12 2.46 15.57
CA VAL A 201 0.33 3.67 15.82
C VAL A 201 1.24 4.86 16.06
N LEU A 202 2.24 4.73 16.93
CA LEU A 202 3.23 5.77 17.18
C LEU A 202 4.02 6.12 15.92
N TRP A 203 4.46 5.13 15.14
CA TRP A 203 5.15 5.34 13.87
C TRP A 203 4.24 6.01 12.85
N GLY A 204 2.99 5.53 12.72
CA GLY A 204 1.95 6.11 11.87
C GLY A 204 1.71 7.60 12.17
N LEU A 205 1.55 7.94 13.45
CA LEU A 205 1.35 9.32 13.93
C LEU A 205 2.63 10.18 13.84
N SER A 206 3.81 9.57 14.04
CA SER A 206 5.08 10.28 14.04
C SER A 206 5.63 10.53 12.63
N GLY A 207 5.21 9.73 11.65
CA GLY A 207 5.74 9.73 10.30
C GLY A 207 4.66 9.86 9.23
N PRO A 208 4.06 8.76 8.73
CA PRO A 208 3.17 8.77 7.57
C PRO A 208 1.96 9.71 7.64
N ALA A 209 1.46 10.02 8.84
CA ALA A 209 0.37 10.97 9.03
C ALA A 209 0.82 12.45 8.98
N LYS A 210 2.14 12.74 9.08
CA LYS A 210 2.66 14.10 9.00
C LYS A 210 2.81 14.56 7.55
N ALA A 211 2.37 15.79 7.29
CA ALA A 211 2.54 16.43 5.99
C ALA A 211 4.01 16.43 5.56
N GLY A 212 4.29 15.92 4.35
CA GLY A 212 5.65 15.88 3.79
C GLY A 212 6.49 14.63 4.11
N TRP A 213 5.99 13.68 4.91
CA TRP A 213 6.65 12.37 5.15
C TRP A 213 7.10 11.69 3.86
N SER A 214 6.18 11.73 2.91
CA SER A 214 6.24 11.06 1.62
C SER A 214 7.31 11.68 0.68
N LYS A 215 7.76 12.91 0.96
CA LYS A 215 8.82 13.61 0.22
C LYS A 215 10.25 13.27 0.71
N ARG A 216 10.39 12.74 1.93
CA ARG A 216 11.71 12.47 2.56
C ARG A 216 12.42 11.22 2.04
N PHE A 217 11.66 10.32 1.41
CA PHE A 217 12.18 9.07 0.82
C PHE A 217 12.26 9.12 -0.72
N SER A 218 11.89 10.25 -1.31
CA SER A 218 12.30 10.56 -2.68
C SER A 218 13.75 11.00 -2.60
N LEU A 219 14.69 10.16 -3.04
CA LEU A 219 16.08 10.58 -3.23
C LEU A 219 16.09 11.86 -4.09
N PRO A 220 17.06 12.78 -3.89
CA PRO A 220 17.22 13.92 -4.78
C PRO A 220 17.24 13.38 -6.19
N GLN A 221 16.30 13.82 -7.03
CA GLN A 221 16.41 13.62 -8.46
C GLN A 221 17.73 14.28 -8.82
N THR A 222 18.81 13.50 -8.99
CA THR A 222 20.00 13.96 -9.68
C THR A 222 19.45 14.43 -11.01
N THR A 223 19.26 15.74 -11.11
CA THR A 223 18.84 16.40 -12.32
C THR A 223 19.96 16.08 -13.28
N ILE A 224 19.78 15.04 -14.10
CA ILE A 224 20.53 14.93 -15.32
C ILE A 224 20.03 16.14 -16.10
N ARG A 225 20.71 17.26 -15.88
CA ARG A 225 20.65 18.43 -16.73
C ARG A 225 21.17 17.89 -18.05
N THR A 226 20.25 17.38 -18.86
CA THR A 226 20.48 17.15 -20.27
C THR A 226 21.01 18.49 -20.75
N LYS A 227 22.32 18.57 -20.94
CA LYS A 227 22.95 19.72 -21.56
C LYS A 227 22.40 19.68 -22.97
N SER A 228 21.25 20.35 -23.16
CA SER A 228 20.76 20.70 -24.47
C SER A 228 21.94 21.39 -25.11
N THR A 229 22.60 20.67 -26.02
CA THR A 229 23.53 21.26 -26.96
C THR A 229 22.69 22.29 -27.69
N GLN A 230 22.77 23.54 -27.23
CA GLN A 230 22.32 24.71 -27.93
C GLN A 230 23.01 24.68 -29.29
N VAL A 231 22.34 24.07 -30.26
CA VAL A 231 22.64 24.28 -31.67
C VAL A 231 22.32 25.75 -31.89
N HIS A 232 23.38 26.53 -32.07
CA HIS A 232 23.32 27.96 -32.34
C HIS A 232 22.68 28.15 -33.73
N GLY A 233 21.35 28.15 -33.76
CA GLY A 233 20.56 28.58 -34.91
C GLY A 233 20.58 30.10 -34.96
N SER A 234 21.50 30.67 -35.75
CA SER A 234 21.43 32.05 -36.18
C SER A 234 20.16 32.24 -37.01
N SER A 235 19.18 32.98 -36.46
CA SER A 235 18.09 33.53 -37.24
C SER A 235 17.93 35.01 -36.88
N ASN A 236 18.53 35.86 -37.71
CA ASN A 236 18.27 37.29 -37.76
C ASN A 236 16.78 37.54 -38.05
N SER A 237 16.09 38.23 -37.13
CA SER A 237 14.77 38.82 -37.40
C SER A 237 14.86 40.32 -37.17
N SER A 238 15.07 41.04 -38.27
CA SER A 238 14.94 42.49 -38.39
C SER A 238 13.48 42.92 -38.18
N SER A 239 13.31 43.88 -37.27
CA SER A 239 12.05 44.49 -36.84
C SER A 239 11.43 45.37 -37.92
N LEU A 240 10.18 45.12 -38.28
CA LEU A 240 9.30 46.10 -38.94
C LEU A 240 8.52 46.87 -37.86
N ALA A 241 8.75 48.19 -37.79
CA ALA A 241 7.93 49.16 -37.06
C ALA A 241 6.96 49.85 -38.04
N PRO A 242 5.75 50.27 -37.60
CA PRO A 242 4.76 50.93 -38.46
C PRO A 242 5.06 52.43 -38.67
N PRO A 243 4.56 53.06 -39.76
CA PRO A 243 4.90 54.43 -40.12
C PRO A 243 4.08 55.46 -39.34
N THR A 244 4.77 56.45 -38.77
CA THR A 244 4.18 57.68 -38.23
C THR A 244 4.16 58.77 -39.30
N THR A 245 2.96 59.29 -39.57
CA THR A 245 2.73 60.49 -40.39
C THR A 245 2.97 61.73 -39.52
N GLU A 246 4.06 62.45 -39.75
CA GLU A 246 4.24 63.81 -39.23
C GLU A 246 4.26 64.80 -40.39
N ILE A 247 3.32 65.75 -40.32
CA ILE A 247 3.20 66.93 -41.17
C ILE A 247 4.13 67.99 -40.55
N TYR A 248 5.14 68.44 -41.30
CA TYR A 248 5.94 69.61 -40.93
C TYR A 248 5.86 70.65 -42.04
N SER A 249 5.39 71.84 -41.65
CA SER A 249 5.14 73.01 -42.48
C SER A 249 6.44 73.73 -42.83
N ASP A 250 6.50 74.15 -44.08
CA ASP A 250 7.51 75.01 -44.71
C ASP A 250 7.28 76.46 -44.26
N ASP A 251 8.33 77.14 -43.78
CA ASP A 251 8.34 78.60 -43.71
C ASP A 251 9.78 79.11 -43.89
N GLY A 252 10.14 79.35 -45.15
CA GLY A 252 11.36 80.00 -45.56
C GLY A 252 11.15 81.50 -45.78
N THR A 253 11.89 82.32 -45.04
CA THR A 253 12.10 83.74 -45.36
C THR A 253 13.56 84.16 -45.17
N SER A 254 14.06 84.93 -46.14
CA SER A 254 15.32 85.71 -46.23
C SER A 254 16.63 84.89 -46.34
N GLN A 255 17.48 85.06 -47.36
CA GLN A 255 17.80 86.26 -48.17
C GLN A 255 17.88 85.99 -49.67
#